data_AF-A0A934E3N7-F1
#
_entry.id   AF-A0A934E3N7-F1
#
_cell.length_a   1.000
_cell.length_b   1.000
_cell.length_c   1.000
_cell.angle_alpha   90.00
_cell.angle_beta   90.00
_cell.angle_gamma   90.00
#
_symmetry.space_group_name_H-M   'P 1'
#
loop_
_entity.id
_entity.type
_entity.pdbx_description
1 polymer ?
#
loop_
_entity_poly.entity_id
_entity_poly.type
_entity_poly.pdbx_seq_one_letter_code
_entity_poly.pdbx_strand_id
1 'polypeptide(L)'
;MVPRRIEVRDLGYRWGSCSRGVVYFHWRVMQLSPWLVEHVVAHEVAHLREKQHGPTFWRLLKRVMPDCENRRNAVAAFGGRDA
;
A
#
# COMPACT_ATOMS: atom_id res chain seq x y z
N MET A 1 -14.38 -4.26 5.31
CA MET A 1 -13.90 -2.98 5.86
C MET A 1 -13.73 -2.02 4.71
N VAL A 2 -14.15 -0.78 4.89
CA VAL A 2 -14.16 0.23 3.83
C VAL A 2 -13.47 1.49 4.39
N PRO A 3 -12.55 2.12 3.65
CA PRO A 3 -11.97 3.39 4.08
C PRO A 3 -13.06 4.46 4.19
N ARG A 4 -12.93 5.38 5.15
CA ARG A 4 -13.83 6.53 5.29
C ARG A 4 -13.69 7.50 4.12
N ARG A 5 -12.47 7.62 3.59
CA ARG A 5 -12.14 8.46 2.43
C ARG A 5 -10.89 7.92 1.75
N ILE A 6 -10.81 8.16 0.45
CA ILE A 6 -9.63 7.90 -0.38
C ILE A 6 -9.22 9.23 -1.00
N GLU A 7 -7.95 9.57 -0.92
CA GLU A 7 -7.39 10.80 -1.45
C GLU A 7 -6.11 10.53 -2.25
N VAL A 8 -5.92 11.31 -3.32
CA VAL A 8 -4.66 11.34 -4.07
C VAL A 8 -3.97 12.67 -3.78
N ARG A 9 -2.69 12.61 -3.39
CA ARG A 9 -1.87 13.80 -3.11
C ARG A 9 -0.40 13.54 -3.39
N ASP A 10 0.44 14.55 -3.22
CA ASP A 10 1.89 14.31 -3.16
C ASP A 10 2.25 13.76 -1.77
N LEU A 11 3.01 12.66 -1.75
CA LEU A 11 3.45 11.98 -0.52
C LEU A 11 4.97 11.86 -0.43
N GLY A 12 5.71 12.58 -1.28
CA GLY A 12 7.16 12.54 -1.36
C GLY A 12 7.67 11.15 -1.75
N TYR A 13 8.35 10.48 -0.83
CA TYR A 13 8.95 9.16 -1.09
C TYR A 13 8.02 7.97 -0.80
N ARG A 14 6.79 8.20 -0.32
CA ARG A 14 5.86 7.11 0.04
C ARG A 14 4.85 6.88 -1.08
N TRP A 15 4.56 5.61 -1.37
CA TRP A 15 3.50 5.26 -2.33
C TRP A 15 2.09 5.48 -1.77
N GLY A 16 1.93 5.32 -0.46
CA GLY A 16 0.66 5.55 0.22
C GLY A 16 0.84 5.85 1.71
N SER A 17 -0.30 6.06 2.38
CA SER A 17 -0.38 6.03 3.84
C SER A 17 -1.83 5.86 4.29
N CYS A 18 -2.03 5.32 5.50
CA CYS A 18 -3.36 5.14 6.08
C CYS A 18 -3.41 5.69 7.51
N SER A 19 -4.30 6.65 7.77
CA SER A 19 -4.46 7.25 9.10
C SER A 19 -5.92 7.55 9.40
N ARG A 20 -6.37 7.21 10.61
CA ARG A 20 -7.75 7.44 11.10
C ARG A 20 -8.85 6.98 10.12
N GLY A 21 -8.60 5.91 9.37
CA GLY A 21 -9.53 5.34 8.39
C GLY A 21 -9.56 6.04 7.03
N VAL A 22 -8.68 7.03 6.81
CA VAL A 22 -8.45 7.66 5.50
C VAL A 22 -7.22 7.04 4.85
N VAL A 23 -7.35 6.68 3.58
CA VAL A 23 -6.27 6.14 2.75
C VAL A 23 -5.81 7.22 1.78
N TYR A 24 -4.50 7.42 1.72
CA TYR A 24 -3.86 8.37 0.83
C TYR A 24 -2.97 7.61 -0.14
N PHE A 25 -3.05 7.96 -1.42
CA PHE A 25 -2.13 7.48 -2.44
C PHE A 25 -1.31 8.63 -3.01
N HIS A 26 -0.04 8.35 -3.33
CA HIS A 26 0.76 9.29 -4.08
C HIS A 26 0.25 9.34 -5.52
N TRP A 27 0.19 10.52 -6.13
CA TRP A 27 -0.17 10.64 -7.56
C TRP A 27 0.69 9.77 -8.49
N ARG A 28 1.96 9.51 -8.13
CA ARG A 28 2.89 8.68 -8.91
C ARG A 28 2.49 7.21 -8.97
N VAL A 29 1.59 6.74 -8.11
CA VAL A 29 1.04 5.37 -8.20
C VAL A 29 0.43 5.12 -9.58
N MET A 30 -0.12 6.15 -10.25
CA MET A 30 -0.65 6.05 -11.61
C MET A 30 0.41 5.75 -12.69
N GLN A 31 1.70 5.89 -12.37
CA GLN A 31 2.81 5.55 -13.28
C GLN A 31 3.26 4.09 -13.12
N LEU A 32 2.80 3.40 -12.08
CA LEU A 32 3.11 2.00 -11.87
C LEU A 32 2.25 1.12 -12.80
N SER A 33 2.76 -0.07 -13.12
CA SER A 33 1.92 -1.06 -13.80
C SER A 33 0.74 -1.47 -12.89
N PRO A 34 -0.41 -1.90 -13.46
CA PRO A 34 -1.57 -2.29 -12.65
C PRO A 34 -1.26 -3.32 -11.56
N TRP A 35 -0.37 -4.27 -11.85
CA TRP A 35 0.09 -5.29 -10.91
C TRP A 35 0.77 -4.71 -9.66
N LEU A 36 1.51 -3.61 -9.81
CA LEU A 36 2.16 -2.89 -8.71
C LEU A 36 1.18 -1.96 -8.00
N VAL A 37 0.23 -1.35 -8.71
CA VAL A 37 -0.85 -0.54 -8.11
C VAL A 37 -1.67 -1.40 -7.14
N GLU A 38 -2.01 -2.64 -7.54
CA GLU A 38 -2.71 -3.59 -6.67
C GLU A 38 -1.99 -3.81 -5.34
N HIS A 39 -0.65 -3.93 -5.36
CA HIS A 39 0.16 -4.10 -4.15
C HIS A 39 0.05 -2.89 -3.22
N VAL A 40 0.22 -1.67 -3.76
CA VAL A 40 0.09 -0.43 -2.98
C VAL A 40 -1.31 -0.32 -2.38
N VAL A 41 -2.35 -0.64 -3.15
CA VAL A 41 -3.74 -0.63 -2.66
C VAL A 41 -3.94 -1.66 -1.55
N ALA A 42 -3.51 -2.90 -1.75
CA ALA A 42 -3.66 -3.96 -0.76
C ALA A 42 -2.90 -3.63 0.54
N HIS A 43 -1.71 -3.05 0.43
CA HIS A 43 -0.91 -2.56 1.55
C HIS A 43 -1.67 -1.52 2.38
N GLU A 44 -2.19 -0.47 1.74
CA GLU A 44 -2.90 0.60 2.46
C GLU A 44 -4.24 0.14 3.04
N VAL A 45 -4.93 -0.77 2.37
CA VAL A 45 -6.16 -1.38 2.88
C VAL A 45 -5.86 -2.29 4.08
N ALA A 46 -4.73 -3.02 4.08
CA ALA A 46 -4.30 -3.80 5.23
C ALA A 46 -4.05 -2.91 6.46
N HIS A 47 -3.58 -1.68 6.25
CA HIS A 47 -3.44 -0.68 7.32
C HIS A 47 -4.74 -0.19 7.95
N LEU A 48 -5.89 -0.45 7.34
CA LEU A 48 -7.16 -0.22 8.01
C LEU A 48 -7.32 -1.19 9.20
N ARG A 49 -6.75 -2.41 9.13
CA ARG A 49 -6.84 -3.45 10.17
C ARG A 49 -5.64 -3.46 11.11
N GLU A 50 -4.44 -3.35 10.56
CA GLU A 50 -3.20 -3.48 11.32
C GLU A 50 -2.26 -2.32 10.99
N LYS A 51 -1.90 -1.51 11.99
CA LYS A 51 -1.20 -0.23 11.76
C LYS A 51 0.29 -0.40 11.54
N GLN A 52 0.87 -1.49 12.03
CA GLN A 52 2.31 -1.72 11.98
C GLN A 52 2.63 -2.93 11.11
N HIS A 53 3.78 -2.93 10.43
CA HIS A 53 4.22 -4.04 9.55
C HIS A 53 4.74 -5.27 10.30
N GLY A 54 4.08 -5.64 11.39
CA GLY A 54 4.38 -6.83 12.17
C GLY A 54 3.86 -8.12 11.51
N PRO A 55 4.05 -9.28 12.16
CA PRO A 55 3.63 -10.58 11.63
C PRO A 55 2.14 -10.65 11.26
N THR A 56 1.28 -9.98 12.01
CA THR A 56 -0.17 -9.90 11.74
C THR A 56 -0.45 -9.20 10.41
N PHE A 57 0.22 -8.08 10.13
CA PHE A 57 0.07 -7.34 8.89
C PHE A 57 0.46 -8.20 7.69
N TRP A 58 1.65 -8.83 7.73
CA TRP A 58 2.13 -9.65 6.63
C TRP A 58 1.25 -10.89 6.41
N ARG A 59 0.71 -11.48 7.48
CA ARG A 59 -0.24 -12.59 7.37
C ARG A 59 -1.55 -12.15 6.70
N LEU A 60 -2.05 -10.97 7.04
CA LEU A 60 -3.25 -10.39 6.41
C LEU A 60 -3.01 -10.11 4.92
N LEU A 61 -1.89 -9.47 4.59
CA LEU A 61 -1.55 -9.14 3.22
C LEU A 61 -1.33 -10.40 2.36
N LYS A 62 -0.57 -11.39 2.86
CA LYS A 62 -0.33 -12.67 2.16
C LYS A 62 -1.60 -13.46 1.89
N ARG A 63 -2.63 -13.32 2.74
CA ARG A 63 -3.92 -13.99 2.54
C ARG A 63 -4.65 -13.49 1.29
N VAL A 64 -4.49 -12.22 0.94
CA VAL A 64 -5.13 -11.61 -0.24
C VAL A 64 -4.18 -11.52 -1.45
N MET A 65 -2.87 -11.52 -1.19
CA MET A 65 -1.83 -11.35 -2.19
C MET A 65 -0.63 -12.23 -1.82
N PRO A 66 -0.65 -13.53 -2.19
CA PRO A 66 0.41 -14.47 -1.83
C PRO A 66 1.80 -14.07 -2.32
N ASP A 67 1.87 -13.30 -3.42
CA ASP A 67 3.10 -12.80 -4.06
C ASP A 67 3.51 -11.39 -3.57
N CYS A 68 2.96 -10.90 -2.44
CA CYS A 68 3.20 -9.54 -1.95
C CYS A 68 4.67 -9.21 -1.70
N GLU A 69 5.51 -10.21 -1.40
CA GLU A 69 6.96 -10.00 -1.23
C GLU A 69 7.65 -9.65 -2.56
N ASN A 70 7.30 -10.36 -3.64
CA ASN A 70 7.82 -10.08 -4.98
C ASN A 70 7.38 -8.69 -5.45
N ARG A 71 6.10 -8.36 -5.23
CA ARG A 71 5.55 -7.04 -5.58
C ARG A 71 6.19 -5.91 -4.77
N ARG A 72 6.38 -6.08 -3.46
CA ARG A 72 7.09 -5.11 -2.61
C ARG A 72 8.49 -4.81 -3.16
N ASN A 73 9.24 -5.84 -3.50
CA ASN A 73 10.59 -5.68 -4.04
C ASN A 73 10.57 -4.96 -5.40
N ALA A 74 9.59 -5.28 -6.25
CA ALA A 74 9.42 -4.60 -7.53
C ALA A 74 9.04 -3.12 -7.36
N VAL A 75 8.09 -2.79 -6.46
CA VAL A 75 7.69 -1.42 -6.14
C VAL A 75 8.87 -0.59 -5.62
N ALA A 76 9.74 -1.18 -4.77
CA ALA A 76 10.92 -0.51 -4.25
C ALA A 76 11.91 -0.10 -5.36
N ALA A 77 11.97 -0.83 -6.47
CA ALA A 77 12.81 -0.50 -7.62
C ALA A 77 12.37 0.78 -8.36
N PHE A 78 11.13 1.25 -8.15
CA PHE A 78 10.59 2.49 -8.75
C PHE A 78 10.82 3.74 -7.87
N GLY A 79 11.67 3.64 -6.85
CA GLY A 79 12.18 4.80 -6.09
C GLY A 79 11.27 5.32 -4.99
N GLY A 80 10.14 4.67 -4.70
CA GLY A 80 9.33 4.93 -3.53
C GLY A 80 9.44 3.81 -2.49
N ARG A 81 9.18 4.14 -1.23
CA ARG A 81 9.10 3.19 -0.13
C ARG A 81 7.65 2.81 0.11
N ASP A 82 7.43 1.52 0.32
CA ASP A 82 6.28 1.08 1.11
C ASP A 82 6.43 1.74 2.48
N ALA A 83 5.39 2.47 2.89
CA ALA A 83 5.37 3.22 4.14
C ALA A 83 5.56 2.29 5.33
#